data_AF-A0A1G9WX37-F1
#
_entry.id   AF-A0A1G9WX37-F1
#
_cell.length_a   1.000
_cell.length_b   1.000
_cell.length_c   1.000
_cell.angle_alpha   90.00
_cell.angle_beta   90.00
_cell.angle_gamma   90.00
#
_symmetry.space_group_name_H-M   'P 1'
#
loop_
_entity.id
_entity.type
_entity.pdbx_description
1 polymer ?
#
loop_
_entity_poly.entity_id
_entity_poly.type
_entity_poly.pdbx_seq_one_letter_code
_entity_poly.pdbx_strand_id
1 'polypeptide(L)'
;MLVKGNMIGSMPKFDWVLLIPVFLGVSYYNIFLGWQLQLYSVTEAEDFGRYVFVLCLSFCQSFAYVLFIRLAVSLLKYIYQNKRQNTSS
;
A
#
# COMPACT_ATOMS: atom_id res chain seq x y z
N MET A 1 -30.08 19.07 -3.33
CA MET A 1 -29.78 17.75 -2.73
C MET A 1 -28.36 17.78 -2.22
N LEU A 2 -28.21 17.94 -0.90
CA LEU A 2 -26.91 17.95 -0.21
C LEU A 2 -26.28 16.57 -0.37
N VAL A 3 -25.09 16.52 -0.98
CA VAL A 3 -24.25 15.33 -1.09
C VAL A 3 -23.95 14.85 0.32
N LYS A 4 -24.72 13.85 0.72
CA LYS A 4 -24.65 13.18 2.01
C LYS A 4 -23.24 12.65 2.18
N GLY A 5 -22.50 13.26 3.10
CA GLY A 5 -21.26 12.71 3.60
C GLY A 5 -21.51 11.30 4.14
N ASN A 6 -20.61 10.39 3.80
CA ASN A 6 -20.11 9.31 4.67
C ASN A 6 -19.40 8.27 3.81
N MET A 7 -18.07 8.22 3.91
CA MET A 7 -17.31 6.97 4.15
C MET A 7 -15.80 7.29 4.16
N ILE A 8 -15.39 8.24 5.00
CA ILE A 8 -13.99 8.37 5.40
C ILE A 8 -13.67 7.34 6.51
N GLY A 9 -14.68 6.92 7.29
CA GLY A 9 -14.53 6.04 8.46
C GLY A 9 -14.71 4.54 8.24
N SER A 10 -15.12 4.09 7.06
CA SER A 10 -15.13 2.65 6.73
C SER A 10 -13.97 2.42 5.79
N MET A 11 -12.85 1.87 6.26
CA MET A 11 -11.89 1.25 5.36
C MET A 11 -12.69 0.23 4.55
N PRO A 12 -12.94 0.47 3.24
CA PRO A 12 -13.70 -0.48 2.46
C PRO A 12 -12.96 -1.81 2.50
N LYS A 13 -13.69 -2.93 2.58
CA LYS A 13 -13.10 -4.28 2.51
C LYS A 13 -12.11 -4.42 1.34
N PHE A 14 -12.31 -3.61 0.31
CA PHE A 14 -11.42 -3.46 -0.83
C PHE A 14 -9.98 -3.04 -0.48
N ASP A 15 -9.74 -2.13 0.47
CA ASP A 15 -8.37 -1.75 0.88
C ASP A 15 -7.64 -2.93 1.54
N TRP A 16 -8.35 -3.75 2.33
CA TRP A 16 -7.81 -4.99 2.91
C TRP A 16 -7.54 -6.05 1.85
N VAL A 17 -8.45 -6.19 0.87
CA VAL A 17 -8.28 -7.10 -0.27
C VAL A 17 -7.13 -6.66 -1.16
N LEU A 18 -6.88 -5.36 -1.30
CA LEU A 18 -5.76 -4.81 -2.07
C LEU A 18 -4.43 -4.95 -1.31
N LEU A 19 -4.47 -4.89 0.02
CA LEU A 19 -3.29 -5.07 0.85
C LEU A 19 -2.67 -6.46 0.69
N ILE A 20 -3.48 -7.51 0.55
CA ILE A 20 -2.99 -8.90 0.41
C ILE A 20 -2.10 -9.10 -0.83
N PRO A 21 -2.53 -8.80 -2.07
CA PRO A 21 -1.71 -8.95 -3.26
C PRO A 21 -0.54 -7.96 -3.30
N VAL A 22 -0.71 -6.73 -2.79
CA VAL A 22 0.39 -5.76 -2.67
C VAL A 22 1.46 -6.30 -1.71
N PHE A 23 1.05 -6.83 -0.56
CA PHE A 23 1.94 -7.43 0.42
C PHE A 23 2.67 -8.65 -0.12
N LEU A 24 1.96 -9.56 -0.81
CA LEU A 24 2.58 -10.72 -1.45
C LEU A 24 3.61 -10.30 -2.50
N GLY A 25 3.28 -9.32 -3.36
CA GLY A 25 4.19 -8.83 -4.39
C GLY A 25 5.44 -8.14 -3.81
N VAL A 26 5.26 -7.25 -2.84
CA VAL A 26 6.36 -6.52 -2.19
C VAL A 26 7.25 -7.47 -1.39
N SER A 27 6.67 -8.40 -0.65
CA SER A 27 7.43 -9.39 0.11
C SER A 27 8.21 -10.32 -0.83
N TYR A 28 7.60 -10.80 -1.92
CA TYR A 28 8.30 -11.60 -2.92
C TYR A 28 9.48 -10.82 -3.54
N TYR A 29 9.27 -9.56 -3.91
CA TYR A 29 10.34 -8.72 -4.44
C TYR A 29 11.46 -8.51 -3.42
N ASN A 30 11.15 -8.13 -2.19
CA ASN A 30 12.17 -7.88 -1.16
C ASN A 30 12.91 -9.16 -0.72
N ILE A 31 12.28 -10.33 -0.81
CA ILE A 31 12.90 -11.61 -0.44
C ILE A 31 13.77 -12.17 -1.57
N PHE A 32 13.25 -12.22 -2.81
CA PHE A 32 13.91 -12.88 -3.94
C PHE A 32 14.76 -11.94 -4.80
N LEU A 33 14.39 -10.66 -4.88
CA LEU A 33 15.10 -9.63 -5.67
C LEU A 33 15.81 -8.60 -4.77
N GLY A 34 15.63 -8.71 -3.45
CA GLY A 34 16.32 -7.90 -2.45
C GLY A 34 17.80 -8.27 -2.36
N TRP A 35 18.63 -7.43 -2.98
CA TRP A 35 20.09 -7.54 -3.08
C TRP A 35 20.81 -7.84 -1.74
N GLN A 36 20.18 -7.48 -0.61
CA GLN A 36 20.73 -7.63 0.74
C GLN A 36 20.54 -9.03 1.34
N LEU A 37 19.53 -9.81 0.93
CA LEU A 37 19.25 -11.15 1.48
C LEU A 37 20.18 -12.23 0.92
N GLN A 38 20.70 -12.01 -0.29
CA GLN A 38 21.56 -12.97 -0.97
C GLN A 38 23.04 -12.83 -0.62
N LEU A 39 23.49 -11.65 -0.15
CA LEU A 39 24.93 -11.36 0.06
C LEU A 39 25.48 -11.72 1.44
N TYR A 40 24.63 -11.84 2.47
CA TYR A 40 25.04 -12.07 3.86
C TYR A 40 24.37 -13.33 4.39
N SER A 41 24.85 -14.52 4.02
CA SER A 41 24.49 -15.75 4.73
C SER A 41 25.64 -16.07 5.68
N VAL A 42 25.37 -15.92 6.98
CA VAL A 42 26.39 -15.99 8.03
C VAL A 42 26.10 -17.15 8.99
N THR A 43 24.84 -17.31 9.42
CA THR A 43 24.35 -18.41 10.27
C THR A 43 22.83 -18.60 10.12
N GLU A 44 22.33 -19.84 10.31
CA GLU A 44 20.90 -20.21 10.09
C GLU A 44 19.90 -19.37 10.93
N ALA A 45 20.26 -19.03 12.17
CA ALA A 45 19.40 -18.24 13.06
C ALA A 45 19.35 -16.75 12.66
N GLU A 46 20.46 -16.21 12.17
CA GLU A 46 20.56 -14.81 11.71
C GLU A 46 19.83 -14.63 10.37
N ASP A 47 19.91 -15.62 9.48
CA ASP A 47 19.13 -15.63 8.24
C ASP A 47 17.62 -15.67 8.52
N PHE A 48 17.15 -16.49 9.47
CA PHE A 48 15.74 -16.48 9.90
C PHE A 48 15.30 -15.11 10.43
N GLY A 49 16.10 -14.49 11.30
CA GLY A 49 15.83 -13.15 11.81
C GLY A 49 15.74 -12.10 10.69
N ARG A 50 16.60 -12.20 9.67
CA ARG A 50 16.60 -11.31 8.51
C ARG A 50 15.35 -11.46 7.65
N TYR A 51 14.87 -12.68 7.40
CA TYR A 51 13.62 -12.91 6.70
C TYR A 51 12.43 -12.30 7.43
N VAL A 52 12.32 -12.51 8.75
CA VAL A 52 11.24 -11.93 9.57
C VAL A 52 11.30 -10.40 9.55
N PHE A 53 12.50 -9.82 9.62
CA PHE A 53 12.68 -8.37 9.56
C PHE A 53 12.26 -7.78 8.21
N VAL A 54 12.64 -8.44 7.10
CA VAL A 54 12.23 -8.03 5.74
C VAL A 54 10.72 -8.18 5.54
N LEU A 55 10.09 -9.21 6.11
CA LEU A 55 8.63 -9.37 6.12
C LEU A 55 7.94 -8.21 6.86
N CYS A 56 8.44 -7.83 8.04
CA CYS A 56 7.92 -6.69 8.79
C CYS A 56 8.05 -5.37 8.01
N LEU A 57 9.21 -5.11 7.40
CA LEU A 57 9.40 -3.93 6.55
C LEU A 57 8.48 -3.94 5.34
N SER A 58 8.32 -5.09 4.68
CA SER A 58 7.43 -5.27 3.53
C SER A 58 5.97 -5.03 3.91
N PHE A 59 5.57 -5.40 5.12
CA PHE A 59 4.24 -5.11 5.65
C PHE A 59 4.03 -3.61 5.82
N CYS A 60 4.95 -2.90 6.48
CA CYS A 60 4.90 -1.44 6.62
C CYS A 60 4.87 -0.73 5.25
N GLN A 61 5.69 -1.19 4.30
CA GLN A 61 5.76 -0.63 2.96
C GLN A 61 4.46 -0.84 2.17
N SER A 62 3.86 -2.02 2.30
CA SER A 62 2.56 -2.34 1.67
C SER A 62 1.43 -1.51 2.26
N PHE A 63 1.44 -1.29 3.58
CA PHE A 63 0.50 -0.41 4.25
C PHE A 63 0.61 1.04 3.76
N ALA A 64 1.85 1.54 3.60
CA ALA A 64 2.10 2.86 3.03
C ALA A 64 1.59 2.95 1.58
N TYR A 65 1.80 1.93 0.74
CA TYR A 65 1.29 1.91 -0.63
C TYR A 65 -0.24 2.01 -0.69
N VAL A 66 -0.96 1.24 0.14
CA VAL A 66 -2.42 1.31 0.21
C VAL A 66 -2.89 2.72 0.62
N LEU A 67 -2.23 3.35 1.58
CA LEU A 67 -2.52 4.74 1.98
C LEU A 67 -2.29 5.72 0.83
N PHE A 68 -1.16 5.61 0.11
CA PHE A 68 -0.85 6.45 -1.05
C PHE A 68 -1.86 6.29 -2.18
N ILE A 69 -2.28 5.06 -2.49
CA ILE A 69 -3.32 4.79 -3.50
C ILE A 69 -4.63 5.47 -3.12
N ARG A 70 -5.03 5.36 -1.86
CA ARG A 70 -6.26 6.01 -1.36
C ARG A 70 -6.18 7.54 -1.44
N LEU A 71 -5.01 8.09 -1.14
CA LEU A 71 -4.74 9.53 -1.26
C LEU A 71 -4.80 9.98 -2.72
N ALA A 72 -4.17 9.24 -3.64
CA ALA A 72 -4.19 9.52 -5.07
C ALA A 72 -5.62 9.47 -5.66
N VAL A 73 -6.41 8.45 -5.30
CA VAL A 73 -7.82 8.35 -5.72
C VAL A 73 -8.64 9.53 -5.18
N SER A 74 -8.39 9.96 -3.95
CA SER A 74 -9.09 11.11 -3.36
C SER A 74 -8.73 12.42 -4.06
N LEU A 75 -7.45 12.63 -4.40
CA LEU A 75 -7.00 13.77 -5.20
C LEU A 75 -7.61 13.77 -6.60
N LEU A 76 -7.63 12.61 -7.29
CA LEU A 76 -8.25 12.50 -8.60
C LEU A 76 -9.75 12.81 -8.57
N LYS A 77 -10.47 12.31 -7.56
CA LYS A 77 -11.89 12.67 -7.36
C LYS A 77 -12.07 14.17 -7.14
N TYR A 78 -11.21 14.79 -6.34
CA TYR A 78 -11.24 16.24 -6.09
C TYR A 78 -11.01 17.04 -7.38
N ILE A 79 -9.99 16.69 -8.16
CA ILE A 79 -9.67 17.35 -9.44
C ILE A 79 -10.84 17.17 -10.43
N TYR A 80 -11.40 15.97 -10.53
CA TYR A 80 -12.50 15.68 -11.44
C TYR A 80 -13.77 16.47 -11.08
N GLN A 81 -14.10 16.57 -9.79
CA GLN A 81 -15.24 17.39 -9.33
C GLN A 81 -15.01 18.88 -9.60
N ASN A 82 -13.80 19.38 -9.37
CA ASN A 82 -13.45 20.78 -9.64
C ASN A 82 -13.56 21.11 -11.14
N LYS A 83 -13.13 20.21 -12.04
CA LYS A 83 -13.35 20.38 -13.49
C LYS A 83 -14.83 20.41 -13.85
N ARG A 84 -15.63 19.54 -13.26
CA ARG A 84 -17.06 19.45 -13.56
C ARG A 84 -17.82 20.71 -13.16
N GLN A 85 -17.47 21.34 -12.03
CA GLN A 85 -18.09 22.61 -11.62
C GLN A 85 -17.77 23.78 -12.56
N ASN A 86 -16.53 23.87 -13.06
CA ASN A 86 -16.11 24.94 -13.96
C ASN A 86 -16.67 24.85 -15.39
N THR A 87 -17.27 23.71 -15.78
CA THR A 87 -17.82 23.53 -17.15
C THR A 87 -19.32 23.84 -17.23
N SER A 88 -19.96 24.03 -16.08
CA SER A 88 -21.41 24.30 -15.97
C SER A 88 -21.73 25.74 -15.51
N SER A 89 -20.73 26.62 -15.54
CA SER A 89 -20.86 28.06 -15.28
C SER A 89 -20.50 28.85 -16.54
#